data_AF-W6MN49-F1
#
_entry.id   AF-W6MN49-F1
#
_cell.length_a   1.000
_cell.length_b   1.000
_cell.length_c   1.000
_cell.angle_alpha   90.00
_cell.angle_beta   90.00
_cell.angle_gamma   90.00
#
_symmetry.space_group_name_H-M   'P 1'
#
loop_
_entity.id
_entity.type
_entity.pdbx_description
1 polymer ?
#
loop_
_entity_poly.entity_id
_entity_poly.type
_entity_poly.pdbx_seq_one_letter_code
_entity_poly.pdbx_strand_id
1 'polypeptide(L)'
;MYSLLDFDYIAESLLHDLNDLDKIGDKFEVGSMTYNVIVFPSAKNLKKIIHDYLLNSSSNGGKVTIMGETPSLVDITPEPELISKLVAKSEFIPFTYEAFHESLLPFRESILGFVDPKDPLYLLYTRYKGSILYNLREESDGSRWLFKCNTDKVQQRPNALITLKGTWDLTGLDTINGGKFAKSSRAEAIQVTVGQTSSELILAKPVGFTLEDPNPLLLDRAFHKLPDDT
;
A
#
# COMPACT_ATOMS: atom_id res chain seq x y z
N MET A 1 -11.03 -4.05 -3.53
CA MET A 1 -9.98 -3.19 -2.99
C MET A 1 -8.70 -4.01 -2.92
N TYR A 2 -7.79 -3.87 -3.90
CA TYR A 2 -6.40 -4.36 -3.79
C TYR A 2 -5.51 -3.47 -4.68
N SER A 3 -4.99 -2.39 -4.10
CA SER A 3 -4.10 -1.41 -4.76
C SER A 3 -2.63 -1.57 -4.33
N LEU A 4 -2.29 -2.68 -3.64
CA LEU A 4 -0.97 -2.92 -3.06
C LEU A 4 -0.52 -1.79 -2.12
N LEU A 5 -1.45 -1.38 -1.26
CA LEU A 5 -1.25 -0.39 -0.21
C LEU A 5 -1.84 -0.97 1.08
N ASP A 6 -1.12 -0.81 2.18
CA ASP A 6 -1.62 -1.08 3.52
C ASP A 6 -2.38 0.17 4.01
N PHE A 7 -3.54 -0.05 4.62
CA PHE A 7 -4.39 1.01 5.15
C PHE A 7 -5.24 0.45 6.29
N ASP A 8 -5.66 1.31 7.19
CA ASP A 8 -6.57 0.98 8.27
C ASP A 8 -7.75 1.95 8.29
N TYR A 9 -8.91 1.45 8.72
CA TYR A 9 -10.03 2.32 9.07
C TYR A 9 -9.84 2.83 10.49
N ILE A 10 -9.82 4.16 10.63
CA ILE A 10 -9.70 4.80 11.94
C ILE A 10 -11.10 5.15 12.43
N ALA A 11 -11.48 4.57 13.56
CA ALA A 11 -12.72 4.91 14.24
C ALA A 11 -12.54 6.26 14.96
N GLU A 12 -13.36 7.24 14.60
CA GLU A 12 -13.37 8.55 15.26
C GLU A 12 -13.47 8.44 16.79
N SER A 13 -14.32 7.54 17.28
CA SER A 13 -14.58 7.38 18.72
C SER A 13 -13.36 6.96 19.52
N LEU A 14 -12.32 6.43 18.87
CA LEU A 14 -11.09 5.98 19.51
C LEU A 14 -9.94 6.98 19.34
N LEU A 15 -10.09 8.02 18.51
CA LEU A 15 -8.99 8.93 18.19
C LEU A 15 -8.47 9.66 19.42
N HIS A 16 -9.34 10.18 20.26
CA HIS A 16 -8.96 10.90 21.48
C HIS A 16 -8.09 10.05 22.42
N ASP A 17 -8.35 8.75 22.49
CA ASP A 17 -7.62 7.85 23.39
C ASP A 17 -6.32 7.33 22.77
N LEU A 18 -6.16 7.46 21.44
CA LEU A 18 -5.06 6.90 20.67
C LEU A 18 -4.16 7.96 20.03
N ASN A 19 -4.57 9.23 20.01
CA ASN A 19 -3.80 10.34 19.47
C ASN A 19 -4.06 11.59 20.33
N ASP A 20 -2.98 12.21 20.78
CA ASP A 20 -3.03 13.51 21.46
C ASP A 20 -3.05 14.62 20.41
N LEU A 21 -4.19 15.30 20.28
CA LEU A 21 -4.46 16.36 19.29
C LEU A 21 -3.38 17.45 19.26
N ASP A 22 -2.76 17.74 20.41
CA ASP A 22 -1.74 18.78 20.56
C ASP A 22 -0.32 18.31 20.19
N LYS A 23 -0.13 17.00 19.96
CA LYS A 23 1.17 16.38 19.64
C LYS A 23 1.25 15.80 18.23
N ILE A 24 0.30 16.13 17.36
CA ILE A 24 0.29 15.63 15.99
C ILE A 24 1.50 16.16 15.22
N GLY A 25 2.32 15.27 14.68
CA GLY A 25 3.48 15.62 13.85
C GLY A 25 3.20 15.65 12.35
N ASP A 26 4.27 15.46 11.56
CA ASP A 26 4.24 15.32 10.10
C ASP A 26 3.72 13.93 9.65
N LYS A 27 3.66 12.97 10.58
CA LYS A 27 2.94 11.71 10.41
C LYS A 27 1.78 11.63 11.38
N PHE A 28 0.72 10.94 10.98
CA PHE A 28 -0.46 10.78 11.83
C PHE A 28 -0.32 9.51 12.68
N GLU A 29 -0.29 9.65 13.99
CA GLU A 29 -0.14 8.53 14.92
C GLU A 29 -1.50 8.06 15.44
N VAL A 30 -1.71 6.75 15.60
CA VAL A 30 -2.90 6.21 16.26
C VAL A 30 -2.45 4.99 17.07
N GLY A 31 -2.31 5.17 18.39
CA GLY A 31 -1.72 4.17 19.27
C GLY A 31 -0.26 3.94 18.90
N SER A 32 0.06 2.72 18.47
CA SER A 32 1.41 2.35 18.00
C SER A 32 1.59 2.42 16.48
N MET A 33 0.53 2.78 15.74
CA MET A 33 0.58 2.89 14.28
C MET A 33 0.89 4.32 13.84
N THR A 34 1.57 4.45 12.72
CA THR A 34 1.93 5.75 12.13
C THR A 34 1.61 5.74 10.64
N TYR A 35 0.86 6.75 10.17
CA TYR A 35 0.35 6.84 8.81
C TYR A 35 0.95 8.04 8.08
N ASN A 36 1.34 7.84 6.82
CA ASN A 36 1.85 8.91 5.97
C ASN A 36 0.75 9.79 5.36
N VAL A 37 -0.46 9.25 5.20
CA VAL A 37 -1.58 9.93 4.56
C VAL A 37 -2.85 9.66 5.34
N ILE A 38 -3.61 10.70 5.63
CA ILE A 38 -5.00 10.58 6.10
C ILE A 38 -5.91 10.81 4.90
N VAL A 39 -6.79 9.85 4.63
CA VAL A 39 -7.81 9.98 3.60
C VAL A 39 -9.16 10.19 4.29
N PHE A 40 -9.78 11.33 4.04
CA PHE A 40 -11.13 11.61 4.52
C PHE A 40 -12.11 11.55 3.33
N PRO A 41 -13.03 10.57 3.29
CA PRO A 41 -14.04 10.51 2.25
C PRO A 41 -15.04 11.65 2.41
N SER A 42 -15.62 12.10 1.29
CA SER A 42 -16.60 13.20 1.24
C SER A 42 -17.69 13.03 2.29
N ALA A 43 -17.92 14.09 3.05
CA ALA A 43 -19.02 14.20 3.99
C ALA A 43 -19.57 15.63 3.93
N LYS A 44 -20.89 15.75 3.87
CA LYS A 44 -21.55 17.08 3.94
C LYS A 44 -21.28 17.76 5.28
N ASN A 45 -21.30 16.97 6.36
CA ASN A 45 -21.05 17.40 7.72
C ASN A 45 -19.77 16.78 8.26
N LEU A 46 -18.89 17.63 8.78
CA LEU A 46 -17.67 17.25 9.47
C LEU A 46 -17.84 17.48 10.96
N LYS A 47 -17.47 16.53 11.81
CA LYS A 47 -17.46 16.83 13.25
C LYS A 47 -16.26 17.71 13.59
N LYS A 48 -16.45 18.64 14.53
CA LYS A 48 -15.41 19.60 14.91
C LYS A 48 -14.10 18.92 15.33
N ILE A 49 -14.19 17.82 16.07
CA ILE A 49 -13.01 17.06 16.50
C ILE A 49 -12.22 16.50 15.30
N ILE A 50 -12.88 15.93 14.29
CA ILE A 50 -12.21 15.43 13.08
C ILE A 50 -11.61 16.59 12.28
N HIS A 51 -12.33 17.70 12.15
CA HIS A 51 -11.77 18.91 11.53
C HIS A 51 -10.43 19.29 12.17
N ASP A 52 -10.37 19.30 13.51
CA ASP A 52 -9.18 19.72 14.24
C ASP A 52 -8.02 18.72 14.07
N TYR A 53 -8.27 17.41 14.07
CA TYR A 53 -7.26 16.39 13.74
C TYR A 53 -6.69 16.58 12.33
N LEU A 54 -7.55 16.77 11.33
CA LEU A 54 -7.13 16.95 9.94
C LEU A 54 -6.36 18.28 9.75
N LEU A 55 -6.83 19.37 10.36
CA LEU A 55 -6.18 20.66 10.26
C LEU A 55 -4.82 20.66 10.97
N ASN A 56 -4.70 20.06 12.15
CA ASN A 56 -3.42 19.97 12.87
C ASN A 56 -2.42 19.11 12.10
N SER A 57 -2.83 17.92 11.60
CA SER A 57 -1.96 17.07 10.79
C SER A 57 -1.44 17.80 9.56
N SER A 58 -2.33 18.42 8.79
CA SER A 58 -1.92 19.18 7.60
C SER A 58 -1.07 20.41 7.91
N SER A 59 -1.35 21.11 9.01
CA SER A 59 -0.56 22.27 9.44
C SER A 59 0.85 21.91 9.89
N ASN A 60 1.05 20.69 10.40
CA ASN A 60 2.35 20.16 10.83
C ASN A 60 3.09 19.37 9.73
N GLY A 61 2.63 19.46 8.47
CA GLY A 61 3.30 18.87 7.31
C GLY A 61 2.81 17.48 6.91
N GLY A 62 1.83 16.94 7.62
CA GLY A 62 1.16 15.69 7.25
C GLY A 62 0.33 15.82 5.98
N LYS A 63 0.19 14.70 5.26
CA LYS A 63 -0.63 14.65 4.04
C LYS A 63 -2.08 14.30 4.40
N VAL A 64 -2.97 15.26 4.18
CA VAL A 64 -4.43 15.04 4.27
C VAL A 64 -5.04 15.14 2.89
N THR A 65 -5.76 14.11 2.47
CA THR A 65 -6.48 14.03 1.20
C THR A 65 -7.98 13.91 1.47
N ILE A 66 -8.73 14.93 1.09
CA ILE A 66 -10.19 14.95 1.12
C ILE A 66 -10.70 14.49 -0.26
N MET A 67 -11.54 13.48 -0.27
CA MET A 67 -11.99 12.85 -1.51
C MET A 67 -13.46 13.13 -1.78
N GLY A 68 -13.77 13.81 -2.88
CA GLY A 68 -15.11 14.18 -3.31
C GLY A 68 -15.46 15.63 -2.98
N GLU A 69 -16.70 15.86 -2.54
CA GLU A 69 -17.19 17.22 -2.27
C GLU A 69 -16.57 17.78 -0.99
N THR A 70 -16.30 19.08 -1.00
CA THR A 70 -15.87 19.80 0.19
C THR A 70 -16.97 19.84 1.25
N PRO A 71 -16.69 19.52 2.52
CA PRO A 71 -17.68 19.65 3.58
C PRO A 71 -18.22 21.07 3.66
N SER A 72 -19.52 21.21 3.90
CA SER A 72 -20.19 22.53 3.98
C SER A 72 -20.68 22.86 5.40
N LEU A 73 -20.68 21.86 6.29
CA LEU A 73 -21.12 21.98 7.67
C LEU A 73 -20.04 21.45 8.62
N VAL A 74 -19.91 22.10 9.77
CA VAL A 74 -19.20 21.56 10.93
C VAL A 74 -20.19 21.48 12.10
N ASP A 75 -20.32 20.30 12.71
CA ASP A 75 -21.33 20.02 13.74
C ASP A 75 -22.74 20.52 13.36
N ILE A 76 -23.14 20.24 12.12
CA ILE A 76 -24.45 20.53 11.52
C ILE A 76 -24.67 22.03 11.26
N THR A 77 -23.65 22.87 11.50
CA THR A 77 -23.73 24.33 11.33
C THR A 77 -22.84 24.79 10.17
N PRO A 78 -23.26 25.78 9.36
CA PRO A 78 -22.39 26.37 8.35
C PRO A 78 -21.20 27.09 9.00
N GLU A 79 -19.99 26.60 8.75
CA GLU A 79 -18.74 27.10 9.35
C GLU A 79 -17.70 27.40 8.25
N PRO A 80 -17.92 28.41 7.39
CA PRO A 80 -17.12 28.65 6.19
C PRO A 80 -15.64 28.96 6.50
N GLU A 81 -15.34 29.59 7.64
CA GLU A 81 -13.96 29.89 8.04
C GLU A 81 -13.17 28.62 8.40
N LEU A 82 -13.80 27.68 9.11
CA LEU A 82 -13.18 26.40 9.46
C LEU A 82 -12.90 25.58 8.20
N ILE A 83 -13.92 25.44 7.35
CA ILE A 83 -13.78 24.74 6.07
C ILE A 83 -12.68 25.38 5.20
N SER A 84 -12.65 26.71 5.10
CA SER A 84 -11.63 27.41 4.32
C SER A 84 -10.20 27.13 4.82
N LYS A 85 -9.99 27.09 6.14
CA LYS A 85 -8.69 26.74 6.73
C LYS A 85 -8.26 25.32 6.38
N LEU A 86 -9.18 24.36 6.47
CA LEU A 86 -8.92 22.97 6.11
C LEU A 86 -8.61 22.83 4.62
N VAL A 87 -9.38 23.50 3.76
CA VAL A 87 -9.18 23.51 2.30
C VAL A 87 -7.82 24.06 1.93
N ALA A 88 -7.39 25.16 2.55
CA ALA A 88 -6.10 25.78 2.27
C ALA A 88 -4.90 24.89 2.64
N LYS A 89 -5.10 23.85 3.45
CA LYS A 89 -4.04 22.98 3.99
C LYS A 89 -4.13 21.53 3.52
N SER A 90 -5.22 21.13 2.87
CA SER A 90 -5.46 19.75 2.45
C SER A 90 -5.47 19.62 0.93
N GLU A 91 -5.20 18.42 0.44
CA GLU A 91 -5.43 18.06 -0.96
C GLU A 91 -6.90 17.67 -1.16
N PHE A 92 -7.50 18.12 -2.26
CA PHE A 92 -8.84 17.71 -2.68
C PHE A 92 -8.76 16.96 -3.99
N ILE A 93 -9.34 15.75 -4.00
CA ILE A 93 -9.41 14.91 -5.20
C ILE A 93 -10.87 14.54 -5.51
N PRO A 94 -11.22 14.29 -6.78
CA PRO A 94 -12.51 13.70 -7.12
C PRO A 94 -12.74 12.36 -6.40
N PHE A 95 -14.01 12.02 -6.14
CA PHE A 95 -14.38 10.69 -5.62
C PHE A 95 -14.34 9.65 -6.75
N THR A 96 -13.14 9.37 -7.27
CA THR A 96 -12.92 8.37 -8.32
C THR A 96 -11.77 7.45 -7.94
N TYR A 97 -11.79 6.24 -8.49
CA TYR A 97 -10.75 5.25 -8.23
C TYR A 97 -9.39 5.72 -8.75
N GLU A 98 -9.39 6.37 -9.92
CA GLU A 98 -8.20 6.88 -10.60
C GLU A 98 -7.53 7.99 -9.77
N ALA A 99 -8.28 9.02 -9.37
CA ALA A 99 -7.74 10.14 -8.60
C ALA A 99 -7.22 9.68 -7.23
N PHE A 100 -7.95 8.78 -6.58
CA PHE A 100 -7.52 8.16 -5.33
C PHE A 100 -6.19 7.42 -5.51
N HIS A 101 -6.09 6.57 -6.55
CA HIS A 101 -4.88 5.81 -6.80
C HIS A 101 -3.68 6.70 -7.14
N GLU A 102 -3.87 7.72 -7.97
CA GLU A 102 -2.83 8.67 -8.36
C GLU A 102 -2.29 9.44 -7.16
N SER A 103 -3.17 9.94 -6.28
CA SER A 103 -2.77 10.67 -5.07
C SER A 103 -1.89 9.84 -4.12
N LEU A 104 -2.05 8.51 -4.13
CA LEU A 104 -1.33 7.59 -3.27
C LEU A 104 -0.12 6.92 -3.92
N LEU A 105 0.14 7.13 -5.22
CA LEU A 105 1.29 6.57 -5.92
C LEU A 105 2.64 6.86 -5.21
N PRO A 106 2.91 8.07 -4.68
CA PRO A 106 4.18 8.35 -4.01
C PRO A 106 4.46 7.52 -2.75
N PHE A 107 3.40 7.00 -2.13
CA PHE A 107 3.44 6.23 -0.88
C PHE A 107 3.42 4.72 -1.12
N ARG A 108 3.41 4.28 -2.38
CA ARG A 108 3.46 2.85 -2.72
C ARG A 108 4.87 2.31 -2.55
N GLU A 109 5.00 1.35 -1.64
CA GLU A 109 6.27 0.63 -1.39
C GLU A 109 6.48 -0.54 -2.35
N SER A 110 5.40 -1.14 -2.88
CA SER A 110 5.48 -2.32 -3.74
C SER A 110 4.62 -2.21 -5.00
N ILE A 111 5.21 -2.49 -6.15
CA ILE A 111 4.52 -2.61 -7.44
C ILE A 111 4.50 -4.08 -7.87
N LEU A 112 3.43 -4.45 -8.56
CA LEU A 112 3.29 -5.75 -9.20
C LEU A 112 3.08 -5.57 -10.71
N GLY A 113 3.92 -6.23 -11.48
CA GLY A 113 3.78 -6.45 -12.91
C GLY A 113 3.65 -7.94 -13.22
N PHE A 114 3.32 -8.24 -14.47
CA PHE A 114 3.33 -9.59 -15.01
C PHE A 114 4.06 -9.55 -16.35
N VAL A 115 4.98 -10.50 -16.53
CA VAL A 115 5.79 -10.60 -17.74
C VAL A 115 5.18 -11.67 -18.65
N ASP A 116 4.90 -11.32 -19.90
CA ASP A 116 4.56 -12.34 -20.89
C ASP A 116 5.82 -13.17 -21.18
N PRO A 117 5.80 -14.51 -20.96
CA PRO A 117 6.96 -15.34 -21.24
C PRO A 117 7.37 -15.38 -22.72
N LYS A 118 6.51 -14.94 -23.65
CA LYS A 118 6.81 -14.80 -25.08
C LYS A 118 7.26 -13.40 -25.47
N ASP A 119 6.95 -12.39 -24.65
CA ASP A 119 7.37 -11.01 -24.84
C ASP A 119 7.71 -10.37 -23.48
N PRO A 120 8.99 -10.45 -23.06
CA PRO A 120 9.43 -9.94 -21.77
C PRO A 120 9.23 -8.43 -21.59
N LEU A 121 9.06 -7.70 -22.70
CA LEU A 121 8.85 -6.25 -22.70
C LEU A 121 7.36 -5.87 -22.53
N TYR A 122 6.45 -6.83 -22.71
CA TYR A 122 5.03 -6.60 -22.59
C TYR A 122 4.55 -6.81 -21.15
N LEU A 123 4.60 -5.73 -20.38
CA LEU A 123 4.12 -5.71 -19.00
C LEU A 123 2.60 -5.53 -18.95
N LEU A 124 1.90 -6.59 -18.56
CA LEU A 124 0.45 -6.59 -18.37
C LEU A 124 0.07 -5.93 -17.05
N TYR A 125 0.11 -4.59 -17.01
CA TYR A 125 0.01 -3.82 -15.77
C TYR A 125 -1.38 -3.73 -15.12
N THR A 126 -2.45 -4.06 -15.84
CA THR A 126 -3.72 -3.37 -15.57
C THR A 126 -4.89 -4.23 -15.10
N ARG A 127 -4.98 -5.52 -15.43
CA ARG A 127 -6.20 -6.32 -15.13
C ARG A 127 -6.09 -7.35 -13.99
N TYR A 128 -4.93 -7.48 -13.35
CA TYR A 128 -4.63 -8.63 -12.48
C TYR A 128 -4.33 -8.29 -11.00
N LYS A 129 -4.12 -7.00 -10.68
CA LYS A 129 -3.82 -6.54 -9.31
C LYS A 129 -4.99 -6.74 -8.34
N GLY A 130 -6.22 -6.73 -8.84
CA GLY A 130 -7.45 -6.93 -8.06
C GLY A 130 -7.60 -8.33 -7.45
N SER A 131 -6.69 -9.26 -7.73
CA SER A 131 -6.66 -10.62 -7.16
C SER A 131 -5.49 -10.87 -6.22
N ILE A 132 -4.73 -9.84 -5.86
CA ILE A 132 -3.52 -10.01 -5.05
C ILE A 132 -3.74 -9.38 -3.68
N LEU A 133 -3.82 -10.22 -2.66
CA LEU A 133 -3.72 -9.79 -1.27
C LEU A 133 -2.27 -9.43 -0.98
N TYR A 134 -2.08 -8.34 -0.24
CA TYR A 134 -0.79 -7.72 0.05
C TYR A 134 -0.76 -7.28 1.50
N ASN A 135 0.39 -7.47 2.15
CA ASN A 135 0.72 -6.77 3.38
C ASN A 135 2.24 -6.56 3.48
N LEU A 136 2.68 -5.37 3.90
CA LEU A 136 4.07 -5.08 4.22
C LEU A 136 4.16 -4.63 5.68
N ARG A 137 4.94 -5.34 6.47
CA ARG A 137 5.21 -5.01 7.87
C ARG A 137 6.68 -4.66 8.05
N GLU A 138 6.96 -3.66 8.87
CA GLU A 138 8.30 -3.28 9.31
C GLU A 138 8.46 -3.64 10.79
N GLU A 139 9.60 -4.22 11.16
CA GLU A 139 9.98 -4.50 12.54
C GLU A 139 10.92 -3.41 13.07
N SER A 140 11.08 -3.37 14.40
CA SER A 140 11.91 -2.36 15.08
C SER A 140 13.39 -2.39 14.72
N ASP A 141 13.89 -3.52 14.20
CA ASP A 141 15.28 -3.68 13.74
C ASP A 141 15.49 -3.22 12.28
N GLY A 142 14.43 -2.70 11.64
CA GLY A 142 14.43 -2.28 10.24
C GLY A 142 14.21 -3.40 9.23
N SER A 143 14.05 -4.65 9.69
CA SER A 143 13.64 -5.74 8.81
C SER A 143 12.19 -5.56 8.35
N ARG A 144 11.88 -6.06 7.16
CA ARG A 144 10.53 -5.97 6.59
C ARG A 144 10.02 -7.33 6.12
N TRP A 145 8.74 -7.57 6.36
CA TRP A 145 8.01 -8.76 5.95
C TRP A 145 7.01 -8.37 4.87
N LEU A 146 7.25 -8.83 3.65
CA LEU A 146 6.28 -8.69 2.56
C LEU A 146 5.51 -10.00 2.40
N PHE A 147 4.19 -9.93 2.49
CA PHE A 147 3.26 -10.99 2.15
C PHE A 147 2.51 -10.66 0.84
N LYS A 148 2.51 -11.60 -0.11
CA LYS A 148 1.64 -11.54 -1.30
C LYS A 148 0.98 -12.89 -1.56
N CYS A 149 -0.33 -12.86 -1.83
CA CYS A 149 -1.12 -14.04 -2.12
C CYS A 149 -2.08 -13.79 -3.29
N ASN A 150 -2.11 -14.70 -4.27
CA ASN A 150 -3.13 -14.70 -5.32
C ASN A 150 -4.42 -15.30 -4.79
N THR A 151 -5.46 -14.48 -4.66
CA THR A 151 -6.79 -14.89 -4.21
C THR A 151 -7.67 -15.39 -5.36
N ASP A 152 -7.23 -15.25 -6.62
CA ASP A 152 -7.90 -15.86 -7.76
C ASP A 152 -7.72 -17.39 -7.73
N LYS A 153 -8.83 -18.09 -7.49
CA LYS A 153 -8.86 -19.55 -7.36
C LYS A 153 -8.74 -20.28 -8.70
N VAL A 154 -8.95 -19.57 -9.81
CA VAL A 154 -9.00 -20.16 -11.15
C VAL A 154 -7.73 -19.80 -11.92
N GLN A 155 -7.40 -18.52 -11.95
CA GLN A 155 -6.28 -18.03 -12.74
C GLN A 155 -5.01 -17.95 -11.90
N GLN A 156 -4.06 -18.84 -12.20
CA GLN A 156 -2.70 -18.69 -11.70
C GLN A 156 -2.04 -17.43 -12.27
N ARG A 157 -1.08 -16.91 -11.51
CA ARG A 157 -0.32 -15.71 -11.82
C ARG A 157 1.18 -16.04 -11.99
N PRO A 158 1.56 -16.84 -13.01
CA PRO A 158 2.97 -17.10 -13.28
C PRO A 158 3.68 -15.80 -13.71
N ASN A 159 5.00 -15.73 -13.51
CA ASN A 159 5.85 -14.63 -13.95
C ASN A 159 5.47 -13.25 -13.36
N ALA A 160 5.07 -13.24 -12.10
CA ALA A 160 4.88 -12.01 -11.34
C ALA A 160 6.23 -11.30 -11.15
N LEU A 161 6.28 -10.02 -11.50
CA LEU A 161 7.41 -9.14 -11.22
C LEU A 161 7.04 -8.24 -10.04
N ILE A 162 7.81 -8.34 -8.95
CA ILE A 162 7.63 -7.50 -7.77
C ILE A 162 8.75 -6.46 -7.77
N THR A 163 8.36 -5.18 -7.77
CA THR A 163 9.29 -4.08 -7.57
C THR A 163 9.08 -3.50 -6.18
N LEU A 164 10.17 -3.30 -5.45
CA LEU A 164 10.17 -2.66 -4.13
C LEU A 164 10.95 -1.36 -4.20
N LYS A 165 10.49 -0.36 -3.45
CA LYS A 165 11.23 0.89 -3.29
C LYS A 165 12.46 0.64 -2.40
N GLY A 166 13.65 1.00 -2.89
CA GLY A 166 14.92 0.81 -2.18
C GLY A 166 15.62 -0.52 -2.48
N THR A 167 16.73 -0.77 -1.78
CA THR A 167 17.59 -1.95 -1.96
C THR A 167 17.49 -2.90 -0.79
N TRP A 168 17.27 -4.17 -1.11
CA TRP A 168 16.91 -5.19 -0.12
C TRP A 168 17.64 -6.50 -0.42
N ASP A 169 18.22 -7.08 0.62
CA ASP A 169 18.54 -8.50 0.61
C ASP A 169 17.25 -9.29 0.89
N LEU A 170 16.89 -10.23 0.01
CA LEU A 170 15.62 -10.96 0.08
C LEU A 170 15.83 -12.47 0.29
N THR A 171 14.88 -13.13 0.96
CA THR A 171 14.83 -14.56 1.26
C THR A 171 13.40 -15.03 1.07
N GLY A 172 13.07 -15.77 0.02
CA GLY A 172 11.71 -16.30 -0.12
C GLY A 172 11.38 -17.34 0.98
N LEU A 173 10.17 -17.30 1.53
CA LEU A 173 9.63 -18.27 2.51
C LEU A 173 8.41 -19.00 1.95
N ASP A 174 8.42 -20.34 2.06
CA ASP A 174 7.29 -21.22 1.75
C ASP A 174 6.40 -21.36 3.00
N THR A 175 5.25 -20.71 2.97
CA THR A 175 4.25 -20.70 4.04
C THR A 175 3.49 -22.01 4.19
N ILE A 176 3.48 -22.87 3.17
CA ILE A 176 2.70 -24.11 3.15
C ILE A 176 3.52 -25.25 3.75
N ASN A 177 4.76 -25.42 3.28
CA ASN A 177 5.58 -26.56 3.68
C ASN A 177 6.51 -26.23 4.85
N GLY A 178 6.64 -24.95 5.21
CA GLY A 178 7.66 -24.48 6.14
C GLY A 178 9.04 -24.60 5.49
N GLY A 179 9.64 -23.47 5.12
CA GLY A 179 10.96 -23.47 4.53
C GLY A 179 11.25 -22.21 3.75
N LYS A 180 12.34 -22.23 2.99
CA LYS A 180 12.77 -21.14 2.11
C LYS A 180 12.58 -21.55 0.65
N PHE A 181 12.19 -20.60 -0.21
CA PHE A 181 12.32 -20.78 -1.65
C PHE A 181 13.81 -20.76 -2.05
N ALA A 182 14.19 -21.56 -3.04
CA ALA A 182 15.49 -21.41 -3.71
C ALA A 182 15.58 -20.01 -4.34
N LYS A 183 16.70 -19.30 -4.10
CA LYS A 183 16.87 -17.86 -4.35
C LYS A 183 16.99 -17.48 -5.84
N SER A 184 16.09 -17.89 -6.74
CA SER A 184 16.14 -17.51 -8.17
C SER A 184 15.53 -16.12 -8.41
N SER A 185 16.13 -15.08 -7.85
CA SER A 185 15.83 -13.70 -8.25
C SER A 185 16.97 -12.79 -7.85
N ARG A 186 17.64 -12.24 -8.86
CA ARG A 186 18.43 -11.03 -8.67
C ARG A 186 17.43 -9.91 -8.42
N ALA A 187 17.30 -9.45 -7.18
CA ALA A 187 16.55 -8.26 -6.84
C ALA A 187 17.47 -7.06 -7.06
N GLU A 188 17.45 -6.47 -8.25
CA GLU A 188 18.06 -5.15 -8.44
C GLU A 188 17.02 -4.08 -8.07
N ALA A 189 17.38 -3.29 -7.07
CA ALA A 189 16.68 -2.08 -6.71
C ALA A 189 16.79 -1.08 -7.86
N ILE A 190 15.73 -0.93 -8.63
CA ILE A 190 15.69 0.12 -9.64
C ILE A 190 15.33 1.41 -8.91
N GLN A 191 16.29 2.34 -8.83
CA GLN A 191 15.99 3.75 -8.61
C GLN A 191 15.06 4.20 -9.74
N VAL A 192 13.78 4.40 -9.44
CA VAL A 192 12.87 5.08 -10.36
C VAL A 192 12.96 6.57 -10.05
N THR A 193 13.88 7.26 -10.73
CA THR A 193 13.79 8.70 -10.88
C THR A 193 12.83 9.00 -12.02
N VAL A 194 11.83 9.84 -11.77
CA VAL A 194 10.88 10.29 -12.78
C VAL A 194 11.66 10.93 -13.94
N GLY A 195 11.66 10.29 -15.11
CA GLY A 195 11.96 10.97 -16.38
C GLY A 195 13.09 10.47 -17.29
N GLN A 196 13.83 9.39 -17.03
CA GLN A 196 14.85 8.88 -17.98
C GLN A 196 15.01 7.35 -18.01
N THR A 197 15.46 6.84 -19.17
CA THR A 197 15.37 5.48 -19.74
C THR A 197 16.39 4.44 -19.22
N SER A 198 16.00 3.15 -19.29
CA SER A 198 16.79 1.88 -19.21
C SER A 198 17.22 1.40 -17.80
N SER A 199 17.35 0.11 -17.46
CA SER A 199 17.56 -1.15 -18.21
C SER A 199 17.03 -2.39 -17.43
N GLU A 200 16.85 -3.51 -18.16
CA GLU A 200 16.03 -4.70 -17.85
C GLU A 200 16.72 -5.82 -17.05
N LEU A 201 15.89 -6.69 -16.42
CA LEU A 201 16.28 -8.03 -16.00
C LEU A 201 15.23 -9.09 -16.43
N ILE A 202 15.66 -10.07 -17.22
CA ILE A 202 14.84 -11.22 -17.68
C ILE A 202 15.28 -12.46 -16.90
N LEU A 203 14.36 -13.11 -16.18
CA LEU A 203 14.63 -14.40 -15.53
C LEU A 203 14.10 -15.56 -16.40
N ALA A 204 15.01 -16.47 -16.78
CA ALA A 204 14.71 -17.68 -17.54
C ALA A 204 14.34 -18.88 -16.63
N LYS A 205 13.94 -19.99 -17.28
CA LYS A 205 13.37 -21.27 -16.78
C LYS A 205 13.87 -21.79 -15.41
N PRO A 206 13.03 -22.53 -14.66
CA PRO A 206 13.25 -22.84 -13.24
C PRO A 206 14.37 -23.89 -13.05
N VAL A 207 15.26 -23.65 -12.08
CA VAL A 207 16.26 -24.61 -11.58
C VAL A 207 16.42 -24.42 -10.07
N GLY A 208 16.47 -25.51 -9.30
CA GLY A 208 16.58 -25.51 -7.83
C GLY A 208 18.00 -25.29 -7.31
N PHE A 209 18.13 -24.72 -6.10
CA PHE A 209 19.41 -24.52 -5.39
C PHE A 209 19.26 -24.05 -3.93
N THR A 210 20.40 -23.94 -3.23
CA THR A 210 20.58 -23.60 -1.80
C THR A 210 21.47 -22.36 -1.61
N LEU A 211 21.26 -21.58 -0.52
CA LEU A 211 22.27 -21.00 0.43
C LEU A 211 21.69 -19.84 1.32
N GLU A 212 22.47 -19.45 2.34
CA GLU A 212 22.17 -19.07 3.74
C GLU A 212 21.67 -17.64 4.09
N ASP A 213 21.24 -17.49 5.36
CA ASP A 213 20.47 -16.46 6.13
C ASP A 213 20.86 -14.95 6.08
N PRO A 214 19.97 -14.02 6.55
CA PRO A 214 18.50 -13.99 6.41
C PRO A 214 17.91 -12.61 6.00
N ASN A 215 16.74 -12.63 5.32
CA ASN A 215 15.72 -11.56 5.26
C ASN A 215 14.43 -12.06 4.56
N PRO A 216 13.32 -12.36 5.25
CA PRO A 216 12.20 -13.13 4.67
C PRO A 216 11.15 -12.35 3.84
N LEU A 217 10.86 -12.83 2.62
CA LEU A 217 9.78 -12.52 1.70
C LEU A 217 8.80 -13.70 1.68
N LEU A 218 7.56 -13.51 2.11
CA LEU A 218 6.52 -14.56 2.12
C LEU A 218 5.72 -14.51 0.82
N LEU A 219 5.85 -15.52 -0.03
CA LEU A 219 5.01 -15.70 -1.21
C LEU A 219 4.13 -16.92 -1.00
N ASP A 220 2.84 -16.69 -0.78
CA ASP A 220 1.88 -17.77 -0.58
C ASP A 220 1.12 -18.07 -1.87
N ARG A 221 0.94 -19.36 -2.13
CA ARG A 221 0.21 -19.88 -3.28
C ARG A 221 -0.94 -20.72 -2.74
N ALA A 222 -2.05 -20.07 -2.39
CA ALA A 222 -3.21 -20.76 -1.85
C ALA A 222 -3.77 -21.76 -2.88
N PHE A 223 -3.70 -23.06 -2.57
CA PHE A 223 -4.45 -24.10 -3.27
C PHE A 223 -5.52 -24.64 -2.33
N HIS A 224 -6.78 -24.56 -2.75
CA HIS A 224 -7.84 -25.37 -2.15
C HIS A 224 -7.97 -26.65 -2.97
N LYS A 225 -7.59 -27.79 -2.37
CA LYS A 225 -8.00 -29.09 -2.89
C LYS A 225 -9.48 -29.25 -2.54
N LEU A 226 -10.37 -29.25 -3.54
CA LEU A 226 -11.71 -29.78 -3.32
C LEU A 226 -11.53 -31.23 -2.83
N PRO A 227 -12.35 -31.72 -1.87
CA PRO A 227 -12.35 -33.13 -1.55
C PRO A 227 -12.53 -33.89 -2.87
N ASP A 228 -11.58 -34.78 -3.17
CA ASP A 228 -11.82 -35.79 -4.19
C ASP A 228 -12.96 -36.63 -3.63
N ASP A 229 -14.20 -36.44 -4.09
CA ASP A 229 -15.20 -37.49 -4.10
C ASP A 229 -16.43 -37.19 -4.99
N THR A 230 -16.71 -38.19 -5.83
CA THR A 230 -17.90 -38.56 -6.63
C THR A 230 -18.19 -37.85 -7.95
#